data_AF-A0A3P7IWW3-F1
#
_entry.id   AF-A0A3P7IWW3-F1
#
_cell.length_a   1.000
_cell.length_b   1.000
_cell.length_c   1.000
_cell.angle_alpha   90.00
_cell.angle_beta   90.00
_cell.angle_gamma   90.00
#
_symmetry.space_group_name_H-M   'P 1'
#
loop_
_entity.id
_entity.type
_entity.pdbx_description
1 polymer ?
#
loop_
_entity_poly.entity_id
_entity_poly.type
_entity_poly.pdbx_seq_one_letter_code
_entity_poly.pdbx_strand_id
1 'polypeptide(L)'
;MAVITGILGTCASSMVVAVVARKLELTRAEKHVHNFMMDTQLTKQLKHSAANVLRETWLIYKFRKKVEKVDYARIRQHQRKFLVAIYEMRKVKRDQRKLAENFVSLGDVAKTSSNTYDLIQDVHSTQEGLSLRITAIEHQLSDISREIGALAEMMRARKRSLTSEETSPSHHIRRRREAVQPF
;
A
#
# COMPACT_ATOMS: atom_id res chain seq x y z
N MET A 1 -41.81 20.39 19.41
CA MET A 1 -42.03 18.92 19.43
C MET A 1 -42.03 18.31 18.03
N ALA A 2 -42.88 18.75 17.09
CA ALA A 2 -42.96 18.16 15.74
C ALA A 2 -41.62 18.10 14.96
N VAL A 3 -40.78 19.15 15.04
CA VAL A 3 -39.47 19.19 14.37
C VAL A 3 -38.51 18.12 14.89
N ILE A 4 -38.45 17.91 16.21
CA ILE A 4 -37.57 16.92 16.84
C ILE A 4 -38.01 15.51 16.45
N THR A 5 -39.31 15.24 16.45
CA THR A 5 -39.88 13.97 15.99
C THR A 5 -39.58 13.73 14.50
N GLY A 6 -39.65 14.77 13.66
CA GLY A 6 -39.27 14.69 12.26
C GLY A 6 -37.79 14.33 12.06
N ILE A 7 -36.89 14.99 12.78
CA ILE A 7 -35.44 14.70 12.72
C ILE A 7 -35.17 13.26 13.16
N LEU A 8 -35.73 12.82 14.29
CA LEU A 8 -35.56 11.45 14.79
C LEU A 8 -36.09 10.40 13.80
N GLY A 9 -37.24 10.66 13.16
CA GLY A 9 -37.78 9.80 12.10
C GLY A 9 -36.81 9.65 10.92
N THR A 10 -36.27 10.78 10.42
CA THR A 10 -35.30 10.74 9.30
C THR A 10 -33.97 10.06 9.68
N CYS A 11 -33.48 10.27 10.91
CA CYS A 11 -32.29 9.59 11.42
C CYS A 11 -32.51 8.08 11.51
N ALA A 12 -33.69 7.65 12.00
CA ALA A 12 -34.06 6.24 12.07
C ALA A 12 -34.16 5.62 10.68
N SER A 13 -34.84 6.26 9.73
CA SER A 13 -34.92 5.79 8.34
C SER A 13 -33.54 5.68 7.68
N SER A 14 -32.67 6.68 7.88
CA SER A 14 -31.31 6.67 7.32
C SER A 14 -30.46 5.55 7.91
N MET A 15 -30.58 5.31 9.23
CA MET A 15 -29.87 4.22 9.90
C MET A 15 -30.32 2.85 9.37
N VAL A 16 -31.62 2.65 9.19
CA VAL A 16 -32.16 1.39 8.64
C VAL A 16 -31.63 1.14 7.23
N VAL A 17 -31.68 2.15 6.35
CA VAL A 17 -31.15 2.02 4.97
C VAL A 17 -29.66 1.67 4.98
N ALA A 18 -28.87 2.32 5.84
CA ALA A 18 -27.44 2.02 5.96
C ALA A 18 -27.16 0.58 6.42
N VAL A 19 -27.93 0.09 7.41
CA VAL A 19 -27.78 -1.29 7.92
C VAL A 19 -28.21 -2.31 6.86
N VAL A 20 -29.33 -2.06 6.17
CA VAL A 20 -29.82 -2.92 5.09
C VAL A 20 -28.81 -2.98 3.95
N ALA A 21 -28.26 -1.84 3.52
CA ALA A 21 -27.23 -1.80 2.48
C ALA A 21 -26.03 -2.68 2.84
N ARG A 22 -25.53 -2.58 4.08
CA ARG A 22 -24.39 -3.40 4.54
C ARG A 22 -24.71 -4.90 4.61
N LYS A 23 -25.96 -5.27 4.91
CA LYS A 23 -26.40 -6.68 4.92
C LYS A 23 -26.64 -7.25 3.53
N LEU A 24 -26.92 -6.41 2.54
CA LEU A 24 -27.09 -6.80 1.13
C LEU A 24 -25.76 -6.90 0.37
N GLU A 25 -24.69 -6.30 0.90
CA GLU A 25 -23.35 -6.46 0.34
C GLU A 25 -22.87 -7.90 0.52
N LEU A 26 -22.69 -8.62 -0.59
CA LEU A 26 -22.14 -9.97 -0.55
C LEU A 26 -20.74 -9.96 0.09
N THR A 27 -20.53 -10.94 0.95
CA THR A 27 -19.21 -11.21 1.54
C THR A 27 -18.21 -11.62 0.46
N ARG A 28 -16.91 -11.55 0.77
CA ARG A 28 -15.84 -11.94 -0.16
C ARG A 28 -15.98 -13.40 -0.63
N ALA A 29 -16.37 -14.30 0.27
CA ALA A 29 -16.58 -15.72 -0.05
C ALA A 29 -17.77 -15.91 -1.00
N GLU A 30 -18.90 -15.25 -0.73
CA GLU A 30 -20.09 -15.31 -1.60
C GLU A 30 -19.80 -14.72 -2.98
N LYS A 31 -19.07 -13.59 -3.05
CA LYS A 31 -18.61 -13.00 -4.32
C LYS A 31 -17.74 -13.97 -5.13
N HIS A 32 -16.86 -14.71 -4.47
CA HIS A 32 -16.01 -15.69 -5.13
C HIS A 32 -16.85 -16.83 -5.74
N VAL A 33 -17.79 -17.38 -4.97
CA VAL A 33 -18.72 -18.43 -5.45
C VAL A 33 -19.61 -17.90 -6.59
N HIS A 34 -20.15 -16.69 -6.44
CA HIS A 34 -20.97 -16.06 -7.46
C HIS A 34 -20.20 -15.86 -8.78
N ASN A 35 -18.97 -15.37 -8.71
CA ASN A 35 -18.16 -15.19 -9.91
C ASN A 35 -17.78 -16.53 -10.55
N PHE A 36 -17.48 -17.55 -9.77
CA PHE A 36 -17.23 -18.90 -10.28
C PHE A 36 -18.47 -19.47 -11.00
N MET A 37 -19.65 -19.29 -10.40
CA MET A 37 -20.91 -19.70 -11.00
C MET A 37 -21.18 -18.96 -12.32
N MET A 38 -20.96 -17.63 -12.33
CA MET A 38 -21.15 -16.81 -13.53
C MET A 38 -20.18 -17.20 -14.65
N ASP A 39 -18.91 -17.45 -14.34
CA ASP A 39 -17.92 -17.91 -15.32
C ASP A 39 -18.30 -19.28 -15.92
N THR A 40 -18.75 -20.20 -15.08
CA THR A 40 -19.24 -21.52 -15.51
C THR A 40 -20.45 -21.37 -16.45
N GLN A 41 -21.39 -20.48 -16.13
CA GLN A 41 -22.55 -20.21 -16.99
C GLN A 41 -22.16 -19.59 -18.33
N LEU A 42 -21.30 -18.57 -18.34
CA LEU A 42 -20.82 -17.93 -19.56
C LEU A 42 -20.07 -18.92 -20.45
N THR A 43 -19.24 -19.78 -19.86
CA THR A 43 -18.52 -20.82 -20.59
C THR A 43 -19.49 -21.81 -21.27
N LYS A 44 -20.57 -22.22 -20.57
CA LYS A 44 -21.61 -23.07 -21.17
C LYS A 44 -22.34 -22.35 -22.31
N GLN A 45 -22.72 -21.08 -22.12
CA GLN A 45 -23.40 -20.30 -23.16
C GLN A 45 -22.51 -20.04 -24.38
N LEU A 46 -21.21 -19.86 -24.19
CA LEU A 46 -20.25 -19.68 -25.28
C LEU A 46 -20.19 -20.95 -26.14
N LYS A 47 -20.05 -22.12 -25.50
CA LYS A 47 -20.05 -23.42 -26.19
C LYS A 47 -21.36 -23.66 -26.95
N HIS A 48 -22.50 -23.35 -26.32
CA HIS A 48 -23.81 -23.49 -26.96
C HIS A 48 -23.96 -22.58 -28.19
N SER A 49 -23.59 -21.31 -28.06
CA SER A 49 -23.66 -20.35 -29.16
C SER A 49 -22.72 -20.71 -30.30
N ALA A 50 -21.49 -21.13 -29.98
CA ALA A 50 -20.53 -21.62 -30.98
C ALA A 50 -21.05 -22.86 -31.73
N ALA A 51 -21.68 -23.80 -31.03
CA ALA A 51 -22.32 -24.96 -31.66
C ALA A 51 -23.44 -24.53 -32.63
N ASN A 52 -24.25 -23.54 -32.24
CA ASN A 52 -25.29 -22.98 -33.12
C ASN A 52 -24.68 -22.29 -34.35
N VAL A 53 -23.57 -21.56 -34.20
CA VAL A 53 -22.84 -20.97 -35.34
C VAL A 53 -22.42 -22.04 -36.34
N LEU A 54 -21.81 -23.14 -35.86
CA LEU A 54 -21.40 -24.25 -36.73
C LEU A 54 -22.59 -24.95 -37.38
N ARG A 55 -23.65 -25.21 -36.60
CA ARG A 55 -24.89 -25.83 -37.07
C ARG A 55 -25.52 -25.02 -38.20
N GLU A 56 -25.72 -23.72 -38.00
CA GLU A 56 -26.39 -22.88 -39.00
C GLU A 56 -25.47 -22.65 -40.22
N THR A 57 -24.15 -22.56 -40.04
CA THR A 57 -23.18 -22.52 -41.15
C THR A 57 -23.31 -23.76 -42.05
N TRP A 58 -23.35 -24.94 -41.43
CA TRP A 58 -23.54 -26.20 -42.15
C TRP A 58 -24.89 -26.26 -42.86
N LEU A 59 -25.99 -25.86 -42.21
CA LEU A 59 -27.33 -25.88 -42.81
C LEU A 59 -27.43 -24.91 -44.00
N ILE A 60 -26.86 -23.71 -43.89
CA ILE A 60 -26.75 -22.76 -45.00
C ILE A 60 -25.99 -23.41 -46.17
N TYR A 61 -24.84 -24.03 -45.91
CA TYR A 61 -24.06 -24.69 -46.94
C TYR A 61 -24.85 -25.83 -47.60
N LYS A 62 -25.46 -26.70 -46.79
CA LYS A 62 -26.28 -27.82 -47.26
C LYS A 62 -27.39 -27.36 -48.20
N PHE A 63 -28.22 -26.41 -47.78
CA PHE A 63 -29.36 -25.95 -48.58
C PHE A 63 -28.98 -25.08 -49.77
N ARG A 64 -27.75 -24.54 -49.80
CA ARG A 64 -27.23 -23.76 -50.93
C ARG A 64 -26.48 -24.60 -51.97
N LYS A 65 -25.83 -25.70 -51.58
CA LYS A 65 -24.87 -26.43 -52.43
C LYS A 65 -25.13 -27.94 -52.57
N LYS A 66 -25.91 -28.56 -51.68
CA LYS A 66 -26.14 -30.02 -51.66
C LYS A 66 -27.60 -30.41 -51.89
N VAL A 67 -28.38 -29.59 -52.59
CA VAL A 67 -29.80 -29.87 -52.91
C VAL A 67 -30.04 -29.60 -54.39
N GLU A 68 -30.87 -30.43 -55.02
CA GLU A 68 -31.22 -30.36 -56.44
C GLU A 68 -32.02 -29.09 -56.81
N LYS A 69 -32.94 -28.66 -55.94
CA LYS A 69 -33.67 -27.38 -56.06
C LYS A 69 -33.46 -26.52 -54.81
N VAL A 70 -33.03 -25.29 -55.02
CA VAL A 70 -32.69 -24.35 -53.93
C VAL A 70 -33.94 -23.67 -53.39
N ASP A 71 -34.18 -23.80 -52.08
CA ASP A 71 -35.21 -23.04 -51.35
C ASP A 71 -34.59 -21.83 -50.65
N TYR A 72 -34.76 -20.65 -51.25
CA TYR A 72 -34.25 -19.38 -50.72
C TYR A 72 -34.92 -18.97 -49.40
N ALA A 73 -36.17 -19.36 -49.14
CA ALA A 73 -36.84 -19.00 -47.89
C ALA A 73 -36.20 -19.74 -46.71
N ARG A 74 -35.91 -21.03 -46.89
CA ARG A 74 -35.20 -21.84 -45.88
C ARG A 74 -33.78 -21.35 -45.63
N ILE A 75 -33.05 -20.96 -46.68
CA ILE A 75 -31.71 -20.35 -46.53
C ILE A 75 -31.78 -19.07 -45.70
N ARG A 76 -32.73 -18.16 -46.00
CA ARG A 76 -32.91 -16.92 -45.23
C ARG A 76 -33.23 -17.19 -43.75
N GLN A 77 -34.00 -18.24 -43.46
CA GLN A 77 -34.27 -18.64 -42.07
C GLN A 77 -33.00 -19.05 -41.34
N HIS A 78 -32.16 -19.89 -41.95
CA HIS A 78 -30.87 -20.30 -41.36
C HIS A 78 -29.87 -19.14 -41.27
N GLN A 79 -29.85 -18.22 -42.23
CA GLN A 79 -29.03 -17.01 -42.16
C GLN A 79 -29.41 -16.11 -40.97
N ARG A 80 -30.71 -15.92 -40.70
CA ARG A 80 -31.16 -15.17 -39.52
C ARG A 80 -30.69 -15.85 -38.23
N LYS A 81 -30.88 -17.16 -38.11
CA LYS A 81 -30.43 -17.94 -36.94
C LYS A 81 -28.90 -17.89 -36.78
N PHE A 82 -28.15 -17.95 -37.88
CA PHE A 82 -26.69 -17.78 -37.89
C PHE A 82 -26.28 -16.41 -37.35
N LEU A 83 -26.89 -15.33 -37.81
CA LEU A 83 -26.58 -13.98 -37.33
C LEU A 83 -26.91 -13.81 -35.85
N VAL A 84 -28.03 -14.36 -35.37
CA VAL A 84 -28.37 -14.39 -33.95
C VAL A 84 -27.33 -15.17 -33.14
N ALA A 85 -26.93 -16.36 -33.59
CA ALA A 85 -25.92 -17.17 -32.89
C ALA A 85 -24.56 -16.46 -32.82
N ILE A 86 -24.15 -15.78 -33.91
CA ILE A 86 -22.94 -14.96 -33.92
C ILE A 86 -23.04 -13.78 -32.95
N TYR A 87 -24.20 -13.12 -32.89
CA TYR A 87 -24.44 -12.02 -31.97
C TYR A 87 -24.35 -12.48 -30.51
N GLU A 88 -25.05 -13.56 -30.15
CA GLU A 88 -25.02 -14.13 -28.79
C GLU A 88 -23.61 -14.57 -28.41
N MET A 89 -22.90 -15.26 -29.30
CA MET A 89 -21.50 -15.66 -29.04
C MET A 89 -20.60 -14.44 -28.77
N ARG A 90 -20.76 -13.35 -29.52
CA ARG A 90 -20.00 -12.10 -29.32
C ARG A 90 -20.40 -11.39 -28.02
N LYS A 91 -21.67 -11.44 -27.65
CA LYS A 91 -22.18 -10.88 -26.39
C LYS A 91 -21.58 -11.64 -25.19
N VAL A 92 -21.69 -12.97 -25.18
CA VAL A 92 -21.11 -13.83 -24.12
C VAL A 92 -19.61 -13.59 -23.98
N LYS A 93 -18.87 -13.48 -25.10
CA LYS A 93 -17.42 -13.19 -25.07
C LYS A 93 -17.10 -11.82 -24.46
N ARG A 94 -17.93 -10.80 -24.70
CA ARG A 94 -17.78 -9.49 -24.04
C ARG A 94 -18.05 -9.60 -22.54
N ASP A 95 -19.07 -10.35 -22.15
CA ASP A 95 -19.42 -10.52 -20.74
C ASP A 95 -18.34 -11.32 -19.98
N GLN A 96 -17.71 -12.31 -20.62
CA GLN A 96 -16.51 -12.98 -20.07
C GLN A 96 -15.35 -12.00 -19.84
N ARG A 97 -15.11 -11.08 -20.78
CA ARG A 97 -14.05 -10.08 -20.64
C ARG A 97 -14.32 -9.14 -19.46
N LYS A 98 -15.55 -8.65 -19.33
CA LYS A 98 -15.95 -7.82 -18.18
C LYS A 98 -15.75 -8.56 -16.86
N LEU A 99 -16.11 -9.85 -16.80
CA LEU A 99 -15.88 -10.65 -15.60
C LEU A 99 -14.39 -10.79 -15.28
N ALA A 100 -13.55 -11.04 -16.29
CA ALA A 100 -12.11 -11.13 -16.12
C ALA A 100 -11.47 -9.81 -15.65
N GLU A 101 -11.90 -8.67 -16.17
CA GLU A 101 -11.42 -7.34 -15.74
C GLU A 101 -11.68 -7.08 -14.25
N ASN A 102 -12.82 -7.55 -13.71
CA ASN A 102 -13.12 -7.46 -12.28
C ASN A 102 -12.16 -8.31 -11.42
N PHE A 103 -11.69 -9.47 -11.93
CA PHE A 103 -10.69 -10.29 -11.24
C PHE A 103 -9.30 -9.67 -11.26
N VAL A 104 -8.88 -9.13 -12.40
CA VAL A 104 -7.59 -8.45 -12.56
C VAL A 104 -7.50 -7.27 -11.58
N SER A 105 -8.55 -6.45 -11.48
CA SER A 105 -8.57 -5.32 -10.54
C SER A 105 -8.35 -5.73 -9.08
N LEU A 106 -9.00 -6.80 -8.60
CA LEU A 106 -8.81 -7.26 -7.22
C LEU A 106 -7.44 -7.91 -7.01
N GLY A 107 -6.93 -8.63 -8.02
CA GLY A 107 -5.61 -9.25 -8.00
C GLY A 107 -4.49 -8.22 -7.96
N ASP A 108 -4.60 -7.15 -8.75
CA ASP A 108 -3.62 -6.05 -8.79
C ASP A 108 -3.56 -5.32 -7.45
N VAL A 109 -4.70 -5.08 -6.79
CA VAL A 109 -4.74 -4.49 -5.45
C VAL A 109 -4.05 -5.40 -4.44
N ALA A 110 -4.34 -6.70 -4.45
CA ALA A 110 -3.70 -7.65 -3.54
C ALA A 110 -2.18 -7.73 -3.75
N LYS A 111 -1.74 -7.74 -5.01
CA LYS A 111 -0.32 -7.79 -5.38
C LYS A 111 0.42 -6.51 -4.99
N THR A 112 -0.16 -5.34 -5.28
CA THR A 112 0.39 -4.05 -4.85
C THR A 112 0.48 -3.97 -3.33
N SER A 113 -0.53 -4.46 -2.61
CA SER A 113 -0.53 -4.48 -1.15
C SER A 113 0.57 -5.38 -0.58
N SER A 114 0.81 -6.55 -1.18
CA SER A 114 1.91 -7.44 -0.80
C SER A 114 3.27 -6.77 -1.04
N ASN A 115 3.52 -6.25 -2.24
CA ASN A 115 4.77 -5.57 -2.56
C ASN A 115 5.02 -4.37 -1.64
N THR A 116 3.96 -3.63 -1.30
CA THR A 116 4.04 -2.49 -0.38
C THR A 116 4.42 -2.93 1.02
N TYR A 117 3.89 -4.06 1.49
CA TYR A 117 4.24 -4.63 2.78
C TYR A 117 5.73 -5.01 2.84
N ASP A 118 6.23 -5.67 1.79
CA ASP A 118 7.64 -6.05 1.69
C ASP A 118 8.55 -4.81 1.71
N LEU A 119 8.21 -3.77 0.94
CA LEU A 119 8.91 -2.49 0.93
C LEU A 119 8.94 -1.82 2.32
N ILE A 120 7.81 -1.83 3.04
CA ILE A 120 7.73 -1.26 4.39
C ILE A 120 8.62 -2.04 5.35
N GLN A 121 8.66 -3.36 5.23
CA GLN A 121 9.52 -4.20 6.05
C GLN A 121 11.01 -3.91 5.82
N ASP A 122 11.42 -3.73 4.57
CA ASP A 122 12.78 -3.32 4.23
C ASP A 122 13.13 -1.94 4.83
N VAL A 123 12.22 -0.97 4.68
CA VAL A 123 12.38 0.36 5.29
C VAL A 123 12.54 0.25 6.80
N HIS A 124 11.70 -0.55 7.47
CA HIS A 124 11.79 -0.76 8.91
C HIS A 124 13.15 -1.33 9.33
N SER A 125 13.66 -2.33 8.61
CA SER A 125 14.98 -2.90 8.87
C SER A 125 16.10 -1.87 8.71
N THR A 126 16.05 -1.05 7.66
CA THR A 126 17.03 0.03 7.48
C THR A 126 16.93 1.10 8.57
N GLN A 127 15.71 1.41 9.02
CA GLN A 127 15.45 2.37 10.08
C GLN A 127 16.00 1.88 11.43
N GLU A 128 15.85 0.60 11.77
CA GLU A 128 16.47 0.01 12.97
C GLU A 128 18.00 0.15 12.92
N GLY A 129 18.61 -0.17 11.77
CA GLY A 129 20.05 -0.01 11.58
C GLY A 129 20.52 1.43 11.72
N LEU A 130 19.77 2.40 11.18
CA LEU A 130 20.06 3.82 11.35
C LEU A 130 19.88 4.29 12.81
N SER A 131 18.84 3.81 13.50
CA SER A 131 18.60 4.12 14.91
C SER A 131 19.78 3.69 15.78
N LEU A 132 20.29 2.46 15.60
CA LEU A 132 21.47 1.97 16.32
C LEU A 132 22.71 2.85 16.07
N ARG A 133 22.91 3.28 14.82
CA ARG A 133 24.03 4.17 14.47
C ARG A 133 23.88 5.55 15.12
N ILE A 134 22.67 6.08 15.19
CA ILE A 134 22.40 7.35 15.88
C ILE A 134 22.72 7.23 17.37
N THR A 135 22.25 6.18 18.04
CA THR A 135 22.56 5.94 19.46
C THR A 135 24.07 5.84 19.71
N ALA A 136 24.80 5.16 18.81
CA ALA A 136 26.26 5.08 18.92
C ALA A 136 26.93 6.45 18.80
N ILE A 137 26.48 7.29 17.86
CA ILE A 137 26.98 8.66 17.68
C ILE A 137 26.64 9.52 18.91
N GLU A 138 25.43 9.41 19.46
CA GLU A 138 25.04 10.12 20.69
C GLU A 138 25.95 9.77 21.86
N HIS A 139 26.32 8.49 22.00
CA HIS A 139 27.25 8.04 23.04
C HIS A 139 28.66 8.63 22.84
N GLN A 140 29.21 8.54 21.63
CA GLN A 140 30.51 9.12 21.30
C GLN A 140 30.55 10.63 21.55
N LEU A 141 29.47 11.35 21.21
CA LEU A 141 29.37 12.78 21.46
C LEU A 141 29.34 13.11 22.95
N SER A 142 28.63 12.31 23.75
CA SER A 142 28.61 12.45 25.21
C SER A 142 30.00 12.24 25.83
N ASP A 143 30.76 11.25 25.34
CA ASP A 143 32.12 11.00 25.81
C ASP A 143 33.06 12.16 25.48
N ILE A 144 33.01 12.66 24.23
CA ILE A 144 33.77 13.86 23.82
C ILE A 144 33.39 15.05 24.71
N SER A 145 32.10 15.27 24.99
CA SER A 145 31.65 16.35 25.87
C SER A 145 32.22 16.23 27.28
N ARG A 146 32.32 15.01 27.83
CA ARG A 146 32.94 14.75 29.14
C ARG A 146 34.43 15.04 29.13
N GLU A 147 35.14 14.59 28.10
CA GLU A 147 36.59 14.83 27.97
C GLU A 147 36.92 16.31 27.86
N ILE A 148 36.14 17.07 27.08
CA ILE A 148 36.28 18.53 26.98
C ILE A 148 36.03 19.19 28.34
N GLY A 149 34.99 18.76 29.07
CA GLY A 149 34.70 19.24 30.42
C GLY A 149 35.84 18.96 31.41
N ALA A 150 36.38 17.74 31.40
CA ALA A 150 37.53 17.35 32.23
C ALA A 150 38.80 18.15 31.88
N LEU A 151 39.07 18.34 30.59
CA LEU A 151 40.17 19.16 30.11
C LEU A 151 40.04 20.62 30.59
N ALA A 152 38.84 21.21 30.51
CA ALA A 152 38.57 22.55 31.00
C ALA A 152 38.80 22.67 32.51
N GLU A 153 38.39 21.67 33.31
CA GLU A 153 38.66 21.63 34.75
C GLU A 153 40.15 21.49 35.07
N MET A 154 40.90 20.65 34.34
CA MET A 154 42.35 20.55 34.48
C MET A 154 43.04 21.88 34.16
N MET A 155 42.61 22.58 33.11
CA MET A 155 43.15 23.90 32.79
C MET A 155 42.82 24.94 33.87
N ARG A 156 41.61 24.92 34.44
CA ARG A 156 41.24 25.78 35.59
C ARG A 156 42.03 25.45 36.84
N ALA A 157 42.26 24.17 37.14
CA ALA A 157 43.08 23.73 38.26
C ALA A 157 44.54 24.17 38.10
N ARG A 158 45.11 24.02 36.89
CA ARG A 158 46.46 24.49 36.57
C ARG A 158 46.59 26.01 36.66
N LYS A 159 45.58 26.76 36.22
CA LYS A 159 45.56 28.22 36.40
C LYS A 159 45.56 28.61 37.88
N ARG A 160 44.79 27.90 38.72
CA ARG A 160 44.76 28.10 40.18
C ARG A 160 46.10 27.77 40.85
N SER A 161 46.78 26.72 40.44
CA SER A 161 48.11 26.39 41.00
C SER A 161 49.17 27.44 40.64
N LEU A 162 49.14 27.97 39.41
CA LEU A 162 50.03 29.06 38.97
C LEU A 162 49.80 30.36 39.76
N THR A 163 48.55 30.71 40.07
CA THR A 163 48.24 31.89 40.90
C THR A 163 48.64 31.71 42.36
N SER A 164 48.70 30.47 42.87
CA SER A 164 49.17 30.18 44.23
C SER A 164 50.71 30.24 44.35
N GLU A 165 51.45 29.91 43.28
CA GLU A 165 52.91 30.07 43.24
C GLU A 165 53.35 31.54 43.18
N GLU A 166 52.58 32.45 42.59
CA GLU A 166 52.88 33.90 42.59
C GLU A 166 52.72 34.57 43.97
N THR A 167 51.99 33.96 44.91
CA THR A 167 51.78 34.52 46.26
C THR A 167 52.80 34.09 47.32
N SER A 168 53.83 33.32 46.98
CA SER A 168 54.91 32.97 47.92
C SER A 168 56.14 33.87 47.70
N PRO A 169 56.50 34.77 48.65
CA PRO A 169 57.51 35.79 48.41
C PRO A 169 58.91 35.16 48.34
N SER A 170 59.54 35.30 47.16
CA SER A 170 60.94 34.99 46.94
C SER A 170 61.85 35.86 47.82
N HIS A 171 62.55 35.23 48.76
CA HIS A 171 63.54 35.83 49.64
C HIS A 171 64.77 36.30 48.82
N HIS A 172 64.84 37.59 48.49
CA HIS A 172 66.07 38.22 47.98
C HIS A 172 66.83 38.93 49.10
N ILE A 173 68.01 38.37 49.40
CA ILE A 173 69.07 38.89 50.25
C ILE A 173 69.54 40.27 49.76
N ARG A 174 69.51 41.31 50.61
CA ARG A 174 70.38 42.49 50.45
C ARG A 174 70.76 43.16 51.78
N ARG A 175 71.95 42.76 52.25
CA ARG A 175 73.02 43.54 52.91
C ARG A 175 72.68 45.00 53.31
N ARG A 176 72.77 45.32 54.61
CA ARG A 176 73.15 46.66 55.10
C ARG A 176 74.19 46.54 56.21
N ARG A 177 75.36 47.11 55.94
CA ARG A 177 76.51 47.34 56.84
C ARG A 177 76.28 48.62 57.67
N GLU A 178 77.09 48.72 58.72
CA GLU A 178 77.46 49.91 59.52
C GLU A 178 76.45 50.36 60.60
N ALA A 179 76.86 50.77 61.81
CA ALA A 179 78.12 50.76 62.52
C ALA A 179 77.83 51.15 63.99
N VAL A 180 78.59 50.56 64.93
CA VAL A 180 79.28 51.16 66.09
C VAL A 180 78.65 52.42 66.73
N GLN A 181 78.48 52.43 68.06
CA GLN A 181 79.09 53.42 68.98
C GLN A 181 78.86 53.08 70.47
N PRO A 182 79.61 53.73 71.41
CA PRO A 182 80.33 53.04 72.48
C PRO A 182 79.76 53.30 73.89
N PHE A 183 80.21 52.52 74.87
CA PHE A 183 80.95 52.92 76.08
C PHE A 183 81.37 51.66 76.84
#